data_AF-A0A349EAK0-F1
#
_entry.id   AF-A0A349EAK0-F1
#
_cell.length_a   1.000
_cell.length_b   1.000
_cell.length_c   1.000
_cell.angle_alpha   90.00
_cell.angle_beta   90.00
_cell.angle_gamma   90.00
#
_symmetry.space_group_name_H-M   'P 1'
#
loop_
_entity.id
_entity.type
_entity.pdbx_description
1 polymer ?
#
loop_
_entity_poly.entity_id
_entity_poly.type
_entity_poly.pdbx_seq_one_letter_code
_entity_poly.pdbx_strand_id
1 'polypeptide(L)'
;MGIYQYTSAENCITYIRHCFIAKVIEPRTERNLDPDILEAKWLTLKELEGFESELRSPLVLKVIRDYLSGVNFPLHVVQLP
;
A
#
# COMPACT_ATOMS: atom_id res chain seq x y z
N MET A 1 1.71 8.91 -4.19
CA MET A 1 0.31 8.52 -3.90
C MET A 1 -0.53 8.76 -5.15
N GLY A 2 -1.54 7.94 -5.44
CA GLY A 2 -2.38 8.03 -6.65
C GLY A 2 -3.51 7.00 -6.72
N ILE A 3 -4.15 6.89 -7.89
CA ILE A 3 -5.23 5.94 -8.18
C ILE A 3 -4.71 4.87 -9.14
N TYR A 4 -4.92 3.60 -8.81
CA TYR A 4 -4.45 2.46 -9.59
C TYR A 4 -5.63 1.56 -9.95
N GLN A 5 -5.77 1.24 -11.23
CA GLN A 5 -6.69 0.22 -11.71
C GLN A 5 -5.92 -1.09 -11.89
N TYR A 6 -6.42 -2.17 -11.29
CA TYR A 6 -5.78 -3.47 -11.36
C TYR A 6 -6.82 -4.59 -11.39
N THR A 7 -6.71 -5.48 -12.37
CA THR A 7 -7.49 -6.71 -12.43
C THR A 7 -6.63 -7.85 -11.89
N SER A 8 -7.07 -8.47 -10.80
CA SER A 8 -6.33 -9.59 -10.20
C SER A 8 -6.43 -10.83 -11.08
N ALA A 9 -5.29 -11.48 -11.33
CA ALA A 9 -5.24 -12.75 -12.04
C ALA A 9 -5.81 -13.91 -11.22
N GLU A 10 -5.84 -13.78 -9.89
CA GLU A 10 -6.30 -14.84 -8.98
C GLU A 10 -7.83 -14.96 -8.92
N ASN A 11 -8.55 -13.83 -9.01
CA ASN A 11 -9.99 -13.80 -8.80
C ASN A 11 -10.77 -13.06 -9.90
N CYS A 12 -10.08 -12.54 -10.93
CA CYS A 12 -10.66 -11.77 -12.03
C CYS A 12 -11.43 -10.49 -11.62
N ILE A 13 -11.29 -10.02 -10.37
CA ILE A 13 -11.91 -8.79 -9.88
C ILE A 13 -11.04 -7.60 -10.28
N THR A 14 -11.69 -6.54 -10.74
CA THR A 14 -11.05 -5.25 -11.01
C THR A 14 -11.19 -4.32 -9.82
N TYR A 15 -10.06 -3.81 -9.34
CA TYR A 15 -9.95 -2.91 -8.20
C TYR A 15 -9.56 -1.51 -8.67
N ILE A 16 -10.17 -0.50 -8.06
CA ILE A 16 -9.69 0.89 -8.10
C ILE A 16 -9.10 1.22 -6.73
N ARG A 17 -7.76 1.18 -6.64
CA ARG A 17 -7.02 1.39 -5.39
C ARG A 17 -6.61 2.85 -5.26
N HIS A 18 -7.15 3.52 -4.26
CA HIS A 18 -6.67 4.83 -3.81
C HIS A 18 -5.53 4.62 -2.81
N CYS A 19 -4.34 5.12 -3.11
CA CYS A 19 -3.16 4.91 -2.27
C CYS A 19 -2.71 6.24 -1.67
N PHE A 20 -2.65 6.29 -0.34
CA PHE A 20 -2.22 7.44 0.43
C PHE A 20 -0.82 7.29 1.03
N ILE A 21 -0.15 8.41 1.22
CA ILE A 21 1.11 8.55 1.95
C ILE A 21 0.70 9.03 3.34
N ALA A 22 1.14 8.32 4.37
CA ALA A 22 0.88 8.67 5.75
C ALA A 22 2.19 8.68 6.52
N LYS A 23 2.30 9.60 7.49
CA LYS A 23 3.34 9.57 8.51
C LYS A 23 2.72 9.05 9.79
N VAL A 24 3.32 8.01 10.38
CA VAL A 24 2.91 7.53 11.70
C VAL A 24 3.25 8.61 12.73
N ILE A 25 2.24 9.04 13.48
CA ILE A 25 2.36 10.08 14.52
C ILE A 25 2.72 9.48 15.89
N GLU A 26 2.24 8.28 16.19
CA GLU A 26 2.47 7.56 17.44
C GLU A 26 2.54 6.05 17.16
N PRO A 27 3.55 5.32 17.69
CA PRO A 27 3.55 3.86 17.65
C PRO A 27 2.43 3.34 18.55
N ARG A 28 1.39 2.73 17.96
CA ARG A 28 0.34 2.07 18.72
C ARG A 28 0.58 0.57 18.73
N THR A 29 1.55 0.13 19.54
CA THR A 29 1.89 -1.28 19.74
C THR A 29 0.85 -2.05 20.59
N GLU A 30 -0.04 -1.33 21.27
CA GLU A 30 -1.00 -1.90 22.23
C GLU A 30 -2.40 -2.17 21.65
N ARG A 31 -2.64 -1.82 20.37
CA ARG A 31 -3.91 -2.16 19.73
C ARG A 31 -3.83 -3.56 19.14
N ASN A 32 -4.85 -4.36 19.42
CA ASN A 32 -5.03 -5.64 18.74
C ASN A 32 -5.06 -5.40 17.23
N LEU A 33 -4.19 -6.12 16.54
CA LEU A 33 -4.27 -6.23 15.09
C LEU A 33 -5.60 -6.92 14.74
N ASP A 34 -6.09 -6.66 13.53
CA ASP A 34 -7.19 -7.44 12.98
C ASP A 34 -6.82 -8.93 13.01
N PRO A 35 -7.75 -9.87 13.32
CA PRO A 35 -7.44 -11.30 13.39
C PRO A 35 -6.73 -11.87 12.15
N ASP A 36 -6.96 -11.29 10.97
CA ASP A 36 -6.31 -11.72 9.72
C ASP A 36 -4.87 -11.18 9.56
N ILE A 37 -4.40 -10.32 10.46
CA ILE A 37 -3.05 -9.74 10.45
C ILE A 37 -2.17 -10.45 11.45
N LEU A 38 -1.19 -11.20 10.94
CA LEU A 38 -0.21 -11.92 11.75
C LEU A 38 0.76 -10.96 12.48
N GLU A 39 1.22 -9.91 11.79
CA GLU A 39 2.17 -8.93 12.31
C GLU A 39 2.24 -7.67 11.43
N ALA A 40 2.83 -6.59 11.96
CA ALA A 40 3.16 -5.39 11.21
C ALA A 40 4.65 -5.05 11.39
N LYS A 41 5.40 -5.01 10.28
CA LYS A 41 6.85 -4.80 10.25
C LYS A 41 7.23 -3.54 9.49
N TRP A 42 8.27 -2.85 9.97
CA TRP A 42 8.95 -1.81 9.21
C TRP A 42 10.03 -2.47 8.35
N LEU A 43 9.92 -2.29 7.03
CA LEU A 43 10.82 -2.90 6.05
C LEU A 43 11.41 -1.81 5.15
N THR A 44 12.66 -2.01 4.75
CA THR A 44 13.29 -1.27 3.65
C THR A 44 12.75 -1.76 2.30
N LEU A 45 12.93 -0.96 1.24
CA LEU A 45 12.55 -1.38 -0.12
C LEU A 45 13.24 -2.69 -0.51
N LYS A 46 14.54 -2.83 -0.22
CA LYS A 46 15.32 -4.01 -0.56
C LYS A 46 14.81 -5.28 0.13
N GLU A 47 14.43 -5.17 1.41
CA GLU A 47 13.81 -6.30 2.13
C GLU A 47 12.47 -6.66 1.50
N LEU A 48 11.65 -5.67 1.13
CA LEU A 48 10.35 -5.90 0.52
C LEU A 48 10.44 -6.56 -0.86
N GLU A 49 11.45 -6.21 -1.67
CA GLU A 49 11.73 -6.85 -2.95
C GLU A 49 12.09 -8.34 -2.79
N GLY A 50 12.68 -8.72 -1.65
CA GLY A 50 12.91 -10.13 -1.31
C GLY A 50 11.63 -10.96 -1.14
N PHE A 51 10.49 -10.31 -0.88
CA PHE A 51 9.18 -10.96 -0.71
C PHE A 51 8.29 -10.87 -1.96
N GLU A 52 8.81 -10.46 -3.13
CA GLU A 52 7.99 -10.12 -4.31
C GLU A 52 6.95 -11.20 -4.67
N SER A 53 7.31 -12.48 -4.59
CA SER A 53 6.41 -13.61 -4.86
C SER A 53 5.33 -13.85 -3.80
N GLU A 54 5.51 -13.31 -2.60
CA GLU A 54 4.59 -13.45 -1.45
C GLU A 54 3.68 -12.22 -1.31
N LEU A 55 3.95 -11.14 -2.04
CA LEU A 55 3.14 -9.93 -1.98
C LEU A 55 1.75 -10.20 -2.57
N ARG A 56 0.73 -9.80 -1.83
CA ARG A 56 -0.69 -9.94 -2.20
C ARG A 56 -1.07 -9.35 -3.57
N SER A 57 -0.26 -8.43 -4.10
CA SER A 57 -0.39 -7.94 -5.47
C SER A 57 0.90 -7.25 -5.92
N PRO A 58 1.18 -7.19 -7.24
CA PRO A 58 2.30 -6.42 -7.78
C PRO A 58 2.18 -4.92 -7.49
N LEU A 59 0.97 -4.44 -7.14
CA LEU A 59 0.76 -3.05 -6.75
C LEU A 59 1.51 -2.67 -5.47
N VAL A 60 1.86 -3.61 -4.59
CA VAL A 60 2.58 -3.28 -3.33
C VAL A 60 3.94 -2.64 -3.63
N LEU A 61 4.77 -3.27 -4.46
CA LEU A 61 6.06 -2.69 -4.86
C LEU A 61 5.88 -1.48 -5.77
N LYS A 62 4.92 -1.53 -6.70
CA LYS A 62 4.69 -0.42 -7.63
C LYS A 62 4.43 0.91 -6.90
N VAL A 63 3.52 0.92 -5.93
CA VAL A 63 3.17 2.19 -5.25
C VAL A 63 4.32 2.74 -4.40
N ILE A 64 5.17 1.87 -3.87
CA ILE A 64 6.36 2.27 -3.10
C ILE A 64 7.42 2.86 -4.02
N ARG A 65 7.67 2.23 -5.18
CA ARG A 65 8.58 2.77 -6.20
C ARG A 65 8.09 4.12 -6.73
N ASP A 66 6.79 4.25 -6.99
CA ASP A 66 6.18 5.52 -7.42
C ASP A 66 6.32 6.60 -6.33
N TYR A 67 6.18 6.25 -5.04
CA TYR A 67 6.45 7.19 -3.94
C TYR A 67 7.92 7.64 -3.92
N LEU A 68 8.85 6.70 -4.05
CA LEU A 68 10.29 6.98 -4.03
C LEU A 68 10.76 7.77 -5.26
N SER A 69 10.07 7.66 -6.40
CA SER A 69 10.33 8.48 -7.59
C SER A 69 9.69 9.89 -7.53
N GLY A 70 9.03 10.22 -6.41
CA GLY A 70 8.46 11.54 -6.16
C GLY A 70 7.01 11.71 -6.60
N VAL A 71 6.33 10.65 -7.08
CA VAL A 71 4.92 10.73 -7.50
C VAL A 71 4.04 11.03 -6.29
N ASN A 72 3.47 12.23 -6.28
CA ASN A 72 2.49 12.67 -5.30
C ASN A 72 1.48 13.61 -5.96
N PHE A 73 0.23 13.53 -5.48
CA PHE A 73 -0.84 14.44 -5.87
C PHE A 73 -1.41 15.09 -4.61
N PRO A 74 -1.95 16.32 -4.71
CA PRO A 74 -2.64 16.96 -3.60
C PRO A 74 -3.85 16.14 -3.13
N LEU A 75 -4.13 16.17 -1.82
CA LEU A 75 -5.28 15.45 -1.26
C LEU A 75 -6.62 15.93 -1.84
N HIS A 76 -6.70 17.19 -2.28
CA HIS A 76 -7.90 17.75 -2.91
C HIS A 76 -8.28 17.13 -4.26
N VAL A 77 -7.46 16.21 -4.80
CA VAL A 77 -7.89 15.38 -5.94
C VAL A 77 -9.03 14.42 -5.53
N VAL A 78 -9.09 14.04 -4.25
CA VAL A 78 -10.20 13.27 -3.68
C VAL A 78 -11.21 14.25 -3.08
N GLN A 79 -12.38 14.34 -3.70
CA GLN A 79 -13.49 15.18 -3.23
C GLN A 79 -14.49 14.32 -2.45
N LEU A 80 -15.00 14.85 -1.35
CA LEU A 80 -16.15 14.30 -0.64
C LEU A 80 -17.41 15.07 -1.06
N PRO A 81 -18.59 14.43 -1.07
CA PRO A 81 -19.85 15.11 -1.41
C PRO A 81 -20.19 16.25 -0.46
#